data_AF-F6Y8R5-F1
#
_entry.id   AF-F6Y8R5-F1
#
_cell.length_a   1.000
_cell.length_b   1.000
_cell.length_c   1.000
_cell.angle_alpha   90.00
_cell.angle_beta   90.00
_cell.angle_gamma   90.00
#
_symmetry.space_group_name_H-M   'P 1'
#
loop_
_entity.id
_entity.type
_entity.pdbx_description
1 polymer ?
#
loop_
_entity_poly.entity_id
_entity_poly.type
_entity_poly.pdbx_seq_one_letter_code
_entity_poly.pdbx_strand_id
1 'polypeptide(L)'
;MKLGQGIAGMVALTGTALNIPDAYKDSRFNQSVDKKTGYRTRSILCMPIRDGDKRIVGVAQVINKIEGAFTTKDEKIFASYLGFCGVAIHNAQIFEKIQLENRRNEILLDLARVLFEEQSSLHTVMDTILTHTISLLCCERASVLLANPSQPENVFEHTFEHVDESTLISGINLSKEASERRKVPFNIAITSFVRQTGQIVNIENAANDKRFEFLV
;
A
#
# COMPACT_ATOMS: atom_id res chain seq x y z
N MET A 1 -2.61 2.01 -19.75
CA MET A 1 -1.64 2.58 -20.71
C MET A 1 -0.28 2.57 -20.03
N LYS A 2 0.77 2.07 -20.69
CA LYS A 2 2.13 2.03 -20.09
C LYS A 2 2.85 3.36 -20.34
N LEU A 3 3.76 3.75 -19.43
CA LEU A 3 4.70 4.86 -19.65
C LEU A 3 5.49 4.62 -20.95
N GLY A 4 5.69 5.68 -21.74
CA GLY A 4 6.36 5.61 -23.05
C GLY A 4 5.52 5.11 -24.22
N GLN A 5 4.30 4.60 -24.01
CA GLN A 5 3.43 4.14 -25.09
C GLN A 5 2.41 5.24 -25.47
N GLY A 6 2.26 5.53 -26.76
CA GLY A 6 1.32 6.55 -27.26
C GLY A 6 1.74 7.99 -26.95
N ILE A 7 0.91 8.97 -27.35
CA ILE A 7 1.21 10.40 -27.19
C ILE A 7 1.36 10.78 -25.72
N ALA A 8 0.33 10.54 -24.89
CA ALA A 8 0.38 10.92 -23.48
C ALA A 8 1.47 10.17 -22.68
N GLY A 9 1.75 8.91 -23.04
CA GLY A 9 2.80 8.11 -22.38
C GLY A 9 4.20 8.60 -22.72
N MET A 10 4.41 9.09 -23.94
CA MET A 10 5.65 9.74 -24.34
C MET A 10 5.85 11.07 -23.60
N VAL A 11 4.82 11.90 -23.50
CA VAL A 11 4.88 13.16 -22.75
C VAL A 11 5.13 12.92 -21.26
N ALA A 12 4.50 11.88 -20.68
CA ALA A 12 4.76 11.48 -19.29
C ALA A 12 6.22 11.07 -19.06
N LEU A 13 6.83 10.38 -20.04
CA LEU A 13 8.21 9.88 -19.95
C LEU A 13 9.24 10.99 -20.18
N THR A 14 9.07 11.81 -21.23
CA THR A 14 10.06 12.82 -21.63
C THR A 14 9.85 14.16 -20.93
N GLY A 15 8.65 14.41 -20.39
CA GLY A 15 8.27 15.71 -19.86
C GLY A 15 8.27 16.83 -20.91
N THR A 16 8.21 16.48 -22.19
CA THR A 16 8.24 17.44 -23.31
C THR A 16 6.85 17.52 -23.93
N ALA A 17 6.36 18.75 -24.14
CA ALA A 17 5.09 18.98 -24.80
C ALA A 17 5.11 18.50 -26.27
N LEU A 18 3.97 18.01 -26.76
CA LEU A 18 3.76 17.60 -28.14
C LEU A 18 2.55 18.33 -28.72
N ASN A 19 2.79 19.11 -29.78
CA ASN A 19 1.74 19.71 -30.61
C ASN A 19 1.72 18.99 -31.96
N ILE A 20 0.62 18.29 -32.23
CA ILE A 20 0.45 17.40 -33.37
C ILE A 20 -0.72 17.95 -34.22
N PRO A 21 -0.44 18.56 -35.38
CA PRO A 21 -1.49 19.10 -36.26
C PRO A 21 -2.38 18.03 -36.89
N ASP A 22 -1.83 16.85 -37.18
CA ASP A 22 -2.53 15.71 -37.77
C ASP A 22 -2.12 14.40 -37.08
N ALA A 23 -3.00 13.88 -36.23
CA ALA A 23 -2.76 12.68 -35.44
C ALA A 23 -2.56 11.42 -36.30
N TYR A 24 -3.20 11.32 -37.46
CA TYR A 24 -3.07 10.12 -38.31
C TYR A 24 -1.74 10.04 -39.05
N LYS A 25 -1.00 11.16 -39.11
CA LYS A 25 0.38 11.21 -39.64
C LYS A 25 1.43 10.93 -38.57
N ASP A 26 1.05 10.92 -37.29
CA ASP A 26 1.98 10.64 -36.20
C ASP A 26 2.04 9.13 -35.92
N SER A 27 3.23 8.54 -36.07
CA SER A 27 3.47 7.10 -35.84
C SER A 27 3.17 6.64 -34.42
N ARG A 28 3.16 7.57 -33.45
CA ARG A 28 2.89 7.28 -32.04
C ARG A 28 1.39 7.29 -31.73
N PHE A 29 0.54 7.73 -32.65
CA PHE A 29 -0.92 7.78 -32.45
C PHE A 29 -1.56 6.41 -32.65
N ASN A 30 -2.36 5.96 -31.67
CA ASN A 30 -3.09 4.71 -31.75
C ASN A 30 -4.52 4.94 -32.27
N GLN A 31 -4.75 4.61 -33.54
CA GLN A 31 -6.03 4.77 -34.22
C GLN A 31 -7.10 3.75 -33.79
N SER A 32 -6.76 2.74 -32.99
CA SER A 32 -7.71 1.68 -32.62
C SER A 32 -8.90 2.20 -31.81
N VAL A 33 -8.69 3.26 -31.01
CA VAL A 33 -9.75 3.92 -30.22
C VAL A 33 -10.73 4.64 -31.15
N ASP A 34 -10.22 5.49 -32.04
CA ASP A 34 -11.01 6.19 -33.08
C ASP A 34 -11.87 5.21 -33.90
N LYS A 35 -11.26 4.10 -34.36
CA LYS A 35 -11.96 3.09 -35.16
C LYS A 35 -13.10 2.40 -34.40
N LYS A 36 -12.98 2.26 -33.08
CA LYS A 36 -14.01 1.64 -32.23
C LYS A 36 -15.13 2.61 -31.85
N THR A 37 -14.81 3.88 -31.65
CA THR A 37 -15.76 4.89 -31.17
C THR A 37 -16.43 5.67 -32.30
N GLY A 38 -15.90 5.61 -33.53
CA GLY A 38 -16.31 6.49 -34.63
C GLY A 38 -15.83 7.93 -34.47
N TYR A 39 -15.08 8.24 -33.41
CA TYR A 39 -14.48 9.56 -33.21
C TYR A 39 -13.29 9.75 -34.15
N ARG A 40 -13.13 10.95 -34.70
CA ARG A 40 -11.99 11.30 -35.55
C ARG A 40 -11.08 12.29 -34.84
N THR A 41 -9.91 11.82 -34.43
CA THR A 41 -8.85 12.66 -33.89
C THR A 41 -8.07 13.32 -35.03
N ARG A 42 -8.08 14.66 -35.08
CA ARG A 42 -7.40 15.50 -36.09
C ARG A 42 -6.16 16.13 -35.50
N SER A 43 -6.29 17.03 -34.53
CA SER A 43 -5.17 17.72 -33.87
C SER A 43 -5.08 17.34 -32.40
N ILE A 44 -3.87 17.28 -31.84
CA ILE A 44 -3.62 16.96 -30.43
C ILE A 44 -2.59 17.94 -29.89
N LEU A 45 -2.87 18.57 -28.75
CA LEU A 45 -1.86 19.24 -27.94
C LEU A 45 -1.78 18.53 -26.59
N CYS A 46 -0.62 17.98 -26.28
CA CYS A 46 -0.37 17.20 -25.08
C CYS A 46 0.80 17.79 -24.30
N MET A 47 0.61 18.03 -23.01
CA MET A 47 1.58 18.69 -22.14
C MET A 47 1.66 18.01 -20.76
N PRO A 48 2.84 17.96 -20.15
CA PRO A 48 2.97 17.46 -18.78
C PRO A 48 2.40 18.49 -17.79
N ILE A 49 1.79 17.99 -16.73
CA ILE A 49 1.40 18.78 -15.57
C ILE A 49 2.52 18.66 -14.53
N ARG A 50 3.04 19.79 -14.08
CA ARG A 50 4.15 19.84 -13.13
C ARG A 50 3.75 20.50 -11.82
N ASP A 51 4.19 19.94 -10.70
CA ASP A 51 4.04 20.57 -9.38
C ASP A 51 5.05 21.72 -9.17
N GLY A 52 5.02 22.33 -7.99
CA GLY A 52 5.95 23.39 -7.58
C GLY A 52 7.42 22.96 -7.62
N ASP A 53 7.71 21.67 -7.44
CA ASP A 53 9.05 21.07 -7.50
C ASP A 53 9.45 20.65 -8.93
N LYS A 54 8.65 21.02 -9.94
CA LYS A 54 8.81 20.66 -11.35
C LYS A 54 8.69 19.16 -11.65
N ARG A 55 8.21 18.35 -10.70
CA ARG A 55 7.94 16.92 -10.91
C ARG A 55 6.67 16.75 -11.71
N ILE A 56 6.65 15.75 -12.58
CA ILE A 56 5.47 15.47 -13.42
C ILE A 56 4.44 14.74 -12.55
N VAL A 57 3.33 15.42 -12.25
CA VAL A 57 2.20 14.85 -11.49
C VAL A 57 1.10 14.28 -12.38
N GLY A 58 1.18 14.57 -13.69
CA GLY A 58 0.21 14.06 -14.67
C GLY A 58 0.50 14.57 -16.08
N VAL A 59 -0.42 14.26 -16.99
CA VAL A 59 -0.38 14.72 -18.38
C VAL A 59 -1.76 15.21 -18.76
N ALA A 60 -1.83 16.38 -19.41
CA ALA A 60 -3.07 16.90 -19.97
C ALA A 60 -3.00 16.84 -21.50
N GLN A 61 -4.13 16.55 -22.13
CA GLN A 61 -4.26 16.60 -23.57
C GLN A 61 -5.54 17.31 -23.96
N VAL A 62 -5.46 18.15 -24.98
CA VAL A 62 -6.61 18.73 -25.67
C VAL A 62 -6.59 18.29 -27.11
N ILE A 63 -7.76 17.93 -27.63
CA ILE A 63 -7.92 17.27 -28.92
C ILE A 63 -8.89 18.07 -29.77
N ASN A 64 -8.61 18.13 -31.07
CA ASN A 64 -9.46 18.74 -32.08
C ASN A 64 -9.79 20.21 -31.80
N LYS A 65 -8.81 21.08 -32.02
CA LYS A 65 -9.10 22.51 -32.11
C LYS A 65 -10.21 22.72 -33.15
N ILE A 66 -11.16 23.60 -32.83
CA ILE A 66 -12.35 23.86 -33.66
C ILE A 66 -11.92 24.37 -35.03
N GLU A 67 -10.99 25.33 -35.04
CA GLU A 67 -10.43 25.94 -36.25
C GLU A 67 -8.91 25.70 -36.32
N GLY A 68 -8.48 24.99 -37.36
CA GLY A 68 -7.07 24.72 -37.64
C GLY A 68 -6.37 23.84 -36.60
N ALA A 69 -5.05 23.98 -36.53
CA ALA A 69 -4.21 23.31 -35.53
C ALA A 69 -3.91 24.22 -34.33
N PHE A 70 -3.45 23.62 -33.22
CA PHE A 70 -2.99 24.39 -32.07
C PHE A 70 -1.77 25.24 -32.44
N THR A 71 -1.79 26.50 -32.01
CA THR A 71 -0.75 27.48 -32.28
C THR A 71 0.19 27.60 -31.09
N THR A 72 1.34 28.26 -31.29
CA THR A 72 2.26 28.59 -30.20
C THR A 72 1.64 29.50 -29.12
N LYS A 73 0.59 30.27 -29.48
CA LYS A 73 -0.20 31.03 -28.49
C LYS A 73 -1.04 30.11 -27.62
N ASP A 74 -1.68 29.11 -28.22
CA ASP A 74 -2.47 28.11 -27.48
C ASP A 74 -1.57 27.30 -26.55
N GLU A 75 -0.37 26.94 -27.00
CA GLU A 75 0.64 26.28 -26.16
C GLU A 75 0.98 27.08 -24.91
N LYS A 76 1.23 28.39 -25.05
CA LYS A 76 1.57 29.27 -23.91
C LYS A 76 0.41 29.38 -22.93
N ILE A 77 -0.81 29.58 -23.42
CA ILE A 77 -2.01 29.68 -22.58
C ILE A 77 -2.22 28.36 -21.82
N PHE A 78 -2.10 27.23 -22.51
CA PHE A 78 -2.28 25.93 -21.91
C PHE A 78 -1.19 25.63 -20.88
N ALA A 79 0.06 25.93 -21.18
CA ALA A 79 1.17 25.78 -20.22
C ALA A 79 0.96 26.62 -18.94
N SER A 80 0.54 27.88 -19.07
CA SER A 80 0.22 28.72 -17.91
C SER A 80 -0.93 28.14 -17.09
N TYR A 81 -1.99 27.66 -17.73
CA TYR A 81 -3.11 27.03 -17.05
C TYR A 81 -2.70 25.76 -16.29
N LEU A 82 -1.91 24.89 -16.92
CA LEU A 82 -1.41 23.66 -16.31
C LEU A 82 -0.47 23.90 -15.13
N GLY A 83 0.21 25.06 -15.08
CA GLY A 83 0.95 25.49 -13.90
C GLY A 83 0.06 25.60 -12.65
N PHE A 84 -1.13 26.20 -12.79
CA PHE A 84 -2.10 26.27 -11.68
C PHE A 84 -2.68 24.90 -11.35
N CYS A 85 -3.01 24.09 -12.37
CA CYS A 85 -3.52 22.73 -12.16
C CYS A 85 -2.53 21.85 -11.39
N GLY A 86 -1.23 21.96 -11.69
CA GLY A 86 -0.20 21.17 -11.01
C GLY A 86 -0.11 21.45 -9.51
N VAL A 87 -0.20 22.72 -9.11
CA VAL A 87 -0.26 23.10 -7.69
C VAL A 87 -1.53 22.56 -7.03
N ALA A 88 -2.68 22.70 -7.69
CA ALA A 88 -3.95 22.22 -7.14
C ALA A 88 -3.97 20.70 -6.96
N ILE A 89 -3.49 19.94 -7.95
CA ILE A 89 -3.40 18.47 -7.88
C ILE A 89 -2.45 18.05 -6.76
N HIS A 90 -1.28 18.70 -6.65
CA HIS A 90 -0.32 18.38 -5.60
C HIS A 90 -0.92 18.59 -4.20
N ASN A 91 -1.63 19.71 -3.99
CA ASN A 91 -2.29 20.00 -2.72
C ASN A 91 -3.40 18.97 -2.41
N ALA A 92 -4.19 18.57 -3.41
CA ALA A 92 -5.22 17.56 -3.23
C ALA A 92 -4.62 16.20 -2.83
N GLN A 93 -3.52 15.78 -3.47
CA GLN A 93 -2.81 14.54 -3.13
C GLN A 93 -2.21 14.57 -1.72
N ILE A 94 -1.63 15.70 -1.30
CA ILE A 94 -1.15 15.88 0.08
C ILE A 94 -2.30 15.74 1.06
N PHE A 95 -3.41 16.43 0.80
CA PHE A 95 -4.57 16.40 1.67
C PHE A 95 -5.15 14.98 1.81
N GLU A 96 -5.30 14.25 0.70
CA GLU A 96 -5.75 12.86 0.71
C GLU A 96 -4.83 11.95 1.54
N LYS A 97 -3.51 12.13 1.41
CA LYS A 97 -2.53 11.39 2.22
C LYS A 97 -2.67 11.69 3.72
N ILE A 98 -2.84 12.96 4.09
CA ILE A 98 -3.05 13.36 5.49
C ILE A 98 -4.32 12.71 6.04
N GLN A 99 -5.41 12.71 5.28
CA GLN A 99 -6.66 12.09 5.71
C GLN A 99 -6.51 10.58 5.92
N LEU A 100 -5.79 9.88 5.05
CA LEU A 100 -5.52 8.45 5.22
C LEU A 100 -4.68 8.17 6.47
N GLU A 101 -3.63 8.95 6.71
CA GLU A 101 -2.77 8.81 7.89
C GLU A 101 -3.53 9.11 9.18
N ASN A 102 -4.35 10.17 9.21
CA ASN A 102 -5.21 10.50 10.34
C ASN A 102 -6.21 9.37 10.60
N ARG A 103 -6.83 8.82 9.55
CA ARG A 103 -7.76 7.70 9.69
C ARG A 103 -7.08 6.46 10.27
N ARG A 104 -5.85 6.16 9.85
CA ARG A 104 -5.06 5.07 10.44
C ARG A 104 -4.83 5.30 11.92
N ASN A 105 -4.46 6.52 12.32
CA ASN A 105 -4.23 6.87 13.71
C ASN A 105 -5.51 6.80 14.56
N GLU A 106 -6.66 7.23 14.03
CA GLU A 106 -7.96 7.09 14.70
C GLU A 106 -8.26 5.62 15.01
N ILE A 107 -8.13 4.75 14.00
CA ILE A 107 -8.34 3.31 14.17
C ILE A 107 -7.42 2.75 15.26
N LEU A 108 -6.13 3.14 15.26
CA LEU A 108 -5.19 2.68 16.30
C LEU A 108 -5.61 3.12 17.71
N LEU A 109 -6.09 4.35 17.87
CA LEU A 109 -6.57 4.87 19.16
C LEU A 109 -7.86 4.18 19.62
N ASP A 110 -8.79 3.91 18.70
CA ASP A 110 -10.03 3.18 19.01
C ASP A 110 -9.73 1.76 19.48
N LEU A 111 -8.81 1.06 18.81
CA LEU A 111 -8.37 -0.28 19.23
C LEU A 111 -7.71 -0.24 20.62
N ALA A 112 -6.91 0.79 20.91
CA ALA A 112 -6.31 0.97 22.22
C ALA A 112 -7.38 1.20 23.31
N ARG A 113 -8.43 1.98 23.04
CA ARG A 113 -9.54 2.18 24.00
C ARG A 113 -10.25 0.87 24.33
N VAL A 114 -10.58 0.07 23.32
CA VAL A 114 -11.21 -1.25 23.52
C VAL A 114 -10.34 -2.17 24.40
N LEU A 115 -9.01 -2.08 24.30
CA LEU A 115 -8.10 -2.85 25.17
C LEU A 115 -8.16 -2.44 26.65
N PHE A 116 -8.56 -1.20 26.96
CA PHE A 116 -8.56 -0.65 28.31
C PHE A 116 -9.95 -0.49 28.93
N GLU A 117 -11.04 -0.43 28.15
CA GLU A 117 -12.38 -0.12 28.67
C GLU A 117 -13.12 -1.30 29.34
N GLU A 118 -12.73 -2.57 29.09
CA GLU A 118 -13.30 -3.72 29.80
C GLU A 118 -12.22 -4.76 30.17
N GLN A 119 -11.61 -4.64 31.35
CA GLN A 119 -10.66 -5.64 31.85
C GLN A 119 -11.28 -6.51 32.94
N SER A 120 -11.91 -7.60 32.53
CA SER A 120 -12.47 -8.63 33.42
C SER A 120 -11.54 -9.85 33.59
N SER A 121 -10.60 -10.10 32.67
CA SER A 121 -9.59 -11.16 32.80
C SER A 121 -8.39 -10.97 31.87
N LEU A 122 -7.23 -11.54 32.22
CA LEU A 122 -6.03 -11.58 31.37
C LEU A 122 -6.32 -12.21 29.99
N HIS A 123 -7.16 -13.25 29.96
CA HIS A 123 -7.51 -13.95 28.73
C HIS A 123 -8.26 -13.05 27.75
N THR A 124 -9.25 -12.29 28.25
CA THR A 124 -10.02 -11.34 27.42
C THR A 124 -9.12 -10.28 26.79
N VAL A 125 -8.18 -9.73 27.57
CA VAL A 125 -7.24 -8.71 27.06
C VAL A 125 -6.34 -9.29 25.98
N MET A 126 -5.79 -10.49 26.19
CA MET A 126 -4.90 -11.13 25.21
C MET A 126 -5.62 -11.48 23.91
N ASP A 127 -6.85 -11.99 23.99
CA ASP A 127 -7.64 -12.33 22.79
C ASP A 127 -7.97 -11.08 21.96
N THR A 128 -8.32 -9.97 22.62
CA THR A 128 -8.52 -8.67 21.96
C THR A 128 -7.22 -8.15 21.32
N ILE A 129 -6.08 -8.21 22.03
CA ILE A 129 -4.77 -7.80 21.47
C ILE A 129 -4.46 -8.59 20.20
N LEU A 130 -4.58 -9.91 20.26
CA LEU A 130 -4.22 -10.79 19.15
C LEU A 130 -5.15 -10.60 17.96
N THR A 131 -6.46 -10.52 18.20
CA THR A 131 -7.47 -10.27 17.15
C THR A 131 -7.20 -8.94 16.43
N HIS A 132 -6.95 -7.87 17.19
CA HIS A 132 -6.64 -6.56 16.61
C HIS A 132 -5.30 -6.55 15.88
N THR A 133 -4.29 -7.28 16.38
CA THR A 133 -2.97 -7.37 15.74
C THR A 133 -3.06 -8.03 14.37
N ILE A 134 -3.81 -9.13 14.24
CA ILE A 134 -4.05 -9.80 12.97
C ILE A 134 -4.75 -8.86 11.98
N SER A 135 -5.79 -8.16 12.42
CA SER A 135 -6.53 -7.20 11.58
C SER A 135 -5.66 -6.01 11.15
N LEU A 136 -4.84 -5.46 12.04
CA LEU A 136 -3.97 -4.30 11.76
C LEU A 136 -2.80 -4.63 10.83
N LEU A 137 -2.19 -5.81 11.02
CA LEU A 137 -1.00 -6.22 10.28
C LEU A 137 -1.32 -7.08 9.06
N CYS A 138 -2.60 -7.42 8.85
CA CYS A 138 -3.08 -8.32 7.80
C CYS A 138 -2.29 -9.64 7.77
N CYS A 139 -2.08 -10.25 8.93
CA CYS A 139 -1.34 -11.51 9.06
C CYS A 139 -2.24 -12.67 9.47
N GLU A 140 -1.83 -13.90 9.15
CA GLU A 140 -2.66 -15.10 9.38
C GLU A 140 -2.67 -15.52 10.86
N ARG A 141 -1.59 -15.24 11.59
CA ARG A 141 -1.36 -15.72 12.96
C ARG A 141 -0.65 -14.68 13.80
N ALA A 142 -1.05 -14.58 15.06
CA ALA A 142 -0.35 -13.79 16.07
C ALA A 142 -0.21 -14.59 17.37
N SER A 143 0.90 -14.40 18.09
CA SER A 143 1.13 -15.03 19.39
C SER A 143 1.78 -14.07 20.38
N VAL A 144 1.34 -14.12 21.64
CA VAL A 144 1.94 -13.37 22.76
C VAL A 144 2.41 -14.37 23.82
N LEU A 145 3.66 -14.22 24.25
CA LEU A 145 4.28 -15.04 25.28
C LEU A 145 4.56 -14.17 26.51
N LEU A 146 3.95 -14.51 27.64
CA LEU A 146 4.18 -13.83 28.91
C LEU A 146 5.27 -14.55 29.69
N ALA A 147 6.21 -13.78 30.21
CA ALA A 147 7.28 -14.29 31.05
C ALA A 147 7.09 -13.85 32.49
N ASN A 148 7.45 -14.73 33.42
CA ASN A 148 7.41 -14.42 34.85
C ASN A 148 8.70 -13.67 35.24
N PRO A 149 8.61 -12.45 35.79
CA PRO A 149 9.80 -11.71 36.23
C PRO A 149 10.41 -12.27 37.53
N SER A 150 9.65 -13.06 38.29
CA SER A 150 10.06 -13.59 39.59
C SER A 150 10.76 -14.96 39.49
N GLN A 151 10.68 -15.63 38.35
CA GLN A 151 11.38 -16.88 38.09
C GLN A 151 12.59 -16.62 37.15
N PRO A 152 13.81 -16.97 37.57
CA PRO A 152 15.04 -16.75 36.78
C PRO A 152 15.20 -17.71 35.59
N GLU A 153 14.28 -18.67 35.41
CA GLU A 153 14.35 -19.62 34.29
C GLU A 153 13.80 -18.99 32.99
N ASN A 154 14.40 -19.33 31.86
CA ASN A 154 14.04 -18.86 30.51
C ASN A 154 12.69 -19.42 30.01
N VAL A 155 11.68 -19.52 30.87
CA VAL A 155 10.40 -20.15 30.59
C VAL A 155 9.31 -19.09 30.49
N PHE A 156 8.50 -19.18 29.43
CA PHE A 156 7.28 -18.39 29.28
C PHE A 156 6.16 -19.07 30.08
N GLU A 157 5.52 -18.33 30.99
CA GLU A 157 4.49 -18.83 31.89
C GLU A 157 3.16 -19.07 31.15
N HIS A 158 2.83 -18.17 30.21
CA HIS A 158 1.63 -18.26 29.39
C HIS A 158 1.94 -17.96 27.93
N THR A 159 1.30 -18.72 27.04
CA THR A 159 1.33 -18.49 25.59
C THR A 159 -0.10 -18.35 25.09
N PHE A 160 -0.37 -17.25 24.40
CA PHE A 160 -1.63 -16.97 23.73
C PHE A 160 -1.40 -16.97 22.23
N GLU A 161 -2.28 -17.62 21.47
CA GLU A 161 -2.18 -17.70 20.01
C GLU A 161 -3.58 -17.51 19.40
N HIS A 162 -3.65 -16.70 18.35
CA HIS A 162 -4.87 -16.48 17.57
C HIS A 162 -4.56 -16.68 16.08
N VAL A 163 -5.51 -17.26 15.36
CA VAL A 163 -5.42 -17.57 13.93
C VAL A 163 -6.67 -17.04 13.27
N ASP A 164 -6.52 -16.31 12.16
CA ASP A 164 -7.68 -15.85 11.39
C ASP A 164 -8.36 -17.03 10.70
N GLU A 165 -9.53 -17.42 11.19
CA GLU A 165 -10.28 -18.57 10.68
C GLU A 165 -10.69 -18.43 9.20
N SER A 166 -10.77 -17.20 8.68
CA SER A 166 -11.13 -16.96 7.27
C SER A 166 -10.05 -17.43 6.28
N THR A 167 -8.81 -17.58 6.75
CA THR A 167 -7.68 -18.11 5.96
C THR A 167 -7.63 -19.65 5.94
N LEU A 168 -8.42 -20.31 6.80
CA LEU A 168 -8.51 -21.77 6.90
C LEU A 168 -9.47 -22.34 5.84
N ILE A 169 -9.12 -22.28 4.55
CA ILE A 169 -9.92 -22.94 3.51
C ILE A 169 -9.65 -24.46 3.50
N SER A 170 -10.69 -25.20 3.93
CA SER A 170 -11.01 -26.62 3.72
C SER A 170 -9.93 -27.67 3.98
N GLY A 171 -10.04 -28.39 5.11
CA GLY A 171 -9.63 -29.81 5.13
C GLY A 171 -9.04 -30.37 6.40
N ILE A 172 -8.78 -29.60 7.46
CA ILE A 172 -8.29 -30.17 8.72
C ILE A 172 -9.04 -29.53 9.89
N ASN A 173 -9.96 -30.30 10.48
CA ASN A 173 -10.48 -30.05 11.82
C ASN A 173 -9.31 -30.12 12.82
N LEU A 174 -8.64 -28.99 13.04
CA LEU A 174 -7.78 -28.74 14.21
C LEU A 174 -8.60 -28.14 15.37
N SER A 175 -9.92 -28.31 15.33
CA SER A 175 -10.83 -27.81 16.34
C SER A 175 -10.68 -28.62 17.64
N LYS A 176 -10.27 -27.91 18.69
CA LYS A 176 -10.36 -28.23 20.12
C LYS A 176 -9.32 -29.17 20.76
N GLU A 177 -8.75 -30.17 20.09
CA GLU A 177 -7.76 -31.05 20.76
C GLU A 177 -6.33 -30.46 20.85
N ALA A 178 -5.98 -29.49 20.01
CA ALA A 178 -4.63 -28.89 19.99
C ALA A 178 -4.38 -27.87 21.12
N SER A 179 -5.44 -27.38 21.78
CA SER A 179 -5.38 -26.34 22.81
C SER A 179 -4.70 -26.82 24.09
N GLU A 180 -4.76 -28.12 24.41
CA GLU A 180 -4.19 -28.68 25.66
C GLU A 180 -2.76 -29.24 25.53
N ARG A 181 -2.24 -29.49 24.30
CA ARG A 181 -0.94 -30.16 24.10
C ARG A 181 0.23 -29.29 23.65
N ARG A 182 0.05 -28.01 23.32
CA ARG A 182 1.18 -27.14 22.92
C ARG A 182 1.66 -26.24 24.07
N LYS A 183 2.36 -26.85 25.03
CA LYS A 183 3.21 -26.11 25.99
C LYS A 183 4.53 -25.60 25.36
N VAL A 184 4.71 -25.76 24.06
CA VAL A 184 5.97 -25.47 23.35
C VAL A 184 5.62 -24.67 22.09
N PRO A 185 5.85 -23.34 22.07
CA PRO A 185 5.64 -22.49 20.91
C PRO A 185 6.52 -22.91 19.72
N PHE A 186 6.02 -22.80 18.49
CA PHE A 186 6.74 -23.11 17.24
C PHE A 186 7.94 -22.17 16.94
N ASN A 187 8.28 -21.26 17.85
CA ASN A 187 9.22 -20.15 17.62
C ASN A 187 10.16 -19.89 18.82
N ILE A 188 10.39 -20.87 19.69
CA ILE A 188 11.19 -20.71 20.93
C ILE A 188 12.54 -20.05 20.68
N ALA A 189 13.25 -20.37 19.58
CA ALA A 189 14.55 -19.79 19.31
C ALA A 189 14.48 -18.28 19.04
N ILE A 190 13.49 -17.84 18.25
CA ILE A 190 13.29 -16.41 17.94
C ILE A 190 12.82 -15.68 19.20
N THR A 191 11.83 -16.22 19.91
CA THR A 191 11.28 -15.58 21.11
C THR A 191 12.30 -15.54 22.25
N SER A 192 13.12 -16.57 22.41
CA SER A 192 14.24 -16.60 23.36
C SER A 192 15.32 -15.60 23.00
N PHE A 193 15.70 -15.50 21.71
CA PHE A 193 16.66 -14.50 21.24
C PHE A 193 16.18 -13.07 21.51
N VAL A 194 14.92 -12.74 21.15
CA VAL A 194 14.33 -11.42 21.38
C VAL A 194 14.26 -11.12 22.89
N ARG A 195 13.91 -12.11 23.73
CA ARG A 195 13.89 -11.96 25.20
C ARG A 195 15.27 -11.64 25.77
N GLN A 196 16.31 -12.32 25.32
CA GLN A 196 17.67 -12.14 25.84
C GLN A 196 18.33 -10.84 25.37
N THR A 197 18.10 -10.47 24.11
CA THR A 197 18.78 -9.33 23.47
C THR A 197 17.98 -8.04 23.49
N GLY A 198 16.65 -8.12 23.62
CA GLY A 198 15.73 -7.01 23.44
C GLY A 198 15.64 -6.50 21.99
N GLN A 199 16.29 -7.17 21.03
CA GLN A 199 16.33 -6.71 19.64
C GLN A 199 15.12 -7.19 18.85
N ILE A 200 14.56 -6.30 18.02
CA ILE A 200 13.50 -6.63 17.07
C ILE A 200 14.10 -7.49 15.95
N VAL A 201 13.41 -8.58 15.60
CA VAL A 201 13.80 -9.50 14.54
C VAL A 201 12.73 -9.51 13.46
N ASN A 202 13.12 -9.20 12.21
CA ASN A 202 12.30 -9.36 11.02
C ASN A 202 12.97 -10.40 10.11
N ILE A 203 12.22 -11.40 9.67
CA ILE A 203 12.71 -12.52 8.86
C ILE A 203 11.83 -12.62 7.62
N GLU A 204 12.41 -12.33 6.45
CA GLU A 204 11.68 -12.40 5.18
C GLU A 204 11.36 -13.85 4.78
N ASN A 205 12.23 -14.80 5.12
CA ASN A 205 12.02 -16.22 4.87
C ASN A 205 12.60 -17.06 6.01
N ALA A 206 11.72 -17.61 6.85
CA ALA A 206 12.10 -18.39 8.03
C ALA A 206 12.86 -19.68 7.69
N ALA A 207 12.65 -20.29 6.52
CA ALA A 207 13.32 -21.54 6.15
C ALA A 207 14.81 -21.36 5.78
N ASN A 208 15.22 -20.13 5.44
CA ASN A 208 16.58 -19.83 4.97
C ASN A 208 17.41 -19.03 5.98
N ASP A 209 16.85 -18.68 7.15
CA ASP A 209 17.57 -17.90 8.14
C ASP A 209 18.45 -18.80 9.02
N LYS A 210 19.77 -18.71 8.79
CA LYS A 210 20.81 -19.48 9.51
C LYS A 210 20.80 -19.27 11.01
N ARG A 211 20.23 -18.16 11.51
CA ARG A 211 20.11 -17.90 12.95
C ARG A 211 19.09 -18.83 13.62
N PHE A 212 18.21 -19.43 12.83
CA PHE A 212 17.06 -20.19 13.30
C PHE A 212 16.87 -21.52 12.53
N GLU A 213 17.95 -22.04 11.92
CA GLU A 213 18.03 -23.26 11.08
C GLU A 213 17.50 -24.55 11.74
N PHE A 214 17.16 -24.53 13.04
CA PHE A 214 16.63 -25.67 13.81
C PHE A 214 15.08 -25.72 13.90
N LEU A 215 14.36 -24.96 13.08
CA LEU A 215 12.89 -24.78 13.18
C LEU A 215 12.07 -25.28 11.97
N VAL A 216 12.65 -26.13 11.11
CA VAL A 216 11.89 -26.89 10.10
C VAL A 216 11.78 -28.36 10.53
#